data_AF-W4RKJ0-F1
#
_entry.id   AF-W4RKJ0-F1
#
_cell.length_a   1.000
_cell.length_b   1.000
_cell.length_c   1.000
_cell.angle_alpha   90.00
_cell.angle_beta   90.00
_cell.angle_gamma   90.00
#
_symmetry.space_group_name_H-M   'P 1'
#
loop_
_entity.id
_entity.type
_entity.pdbx_description
1 polymer ?
#
loop_
_entity_poly.entity_id
_entity_poly.type
_entity_poly.pdbx_seq_one_letter_code
_entity_poly.pdbx_strand_id
1 'polypeptide(L)' 'MTDEQLKNKTKIFMGELAEGKSVDDIKIEAFTTVREASKRVLGLRHFDVQLIGGFVMHEAALPKCKPAREKHL' A
#
# COMPACT_ATOMS: atom_id res chain seq x y z
N MET A 1 -12.60 8.02 -7.44
CA MET A 1 -12.55 7.04 -6.33
C MET A 1 -13.27 7.61 -5.12
N THR A 2 -14.30 6.94 -4.63
CA THR A 2 -15.00 7.27 -3.37
C THR A 2 -14.22 6.74 -2.16
N ASP A 3 -14.59 7.15 -0.94
CA ASP A 3 -13.90 6.69 0.28
C ASP A 3 -14.12 5.20 0.56
N GLU A 4 -15.29 4.66 0.20
CA GLU A 4 -15.54 3.22 0.24
C GLU A 4 -14.69 2.46 -0.76
N GLN A 5 -14.55 2.98 -1.98
CA GLN A 5 -13.66 2.38 -2.99
C GLN A 5 -12.20 2.40 -2.52
N LEU A 6 -11.77 3.48 -1.85
CA LEU A 6 -10.43 3.60 -1.28
C LEU A 6 -10.19 2.58 -0.16
N LYS A 7 -11.17 2.38 0.75
CA LYS A 7 -11.09 1.35 1.79
C LYS A 7 -11.06 -0.06 1.22
N ASN A 8 -11.80 -0.30 0.14
CA ASN A 8 -11.85 -1.61 -0.51
C ASN A 8 -10.55 -1.98 -1.23
N LYS A 9 -9.67 -1.01 -1.56
CA LYS A 9 -8.36 -1.30 -2.16
C LYS A 9 -7.51 -2.26 -1.32
N THR A 10 -7.57 -2.16 0.02
CA THR A 10 -6.86 -3.10 0.90
C THR A 10 -7.30 -4.54 0.66
N LYS A 11 -8.61 -4.79 0.53
CA LYS A 11 -9.14 -6.14 0.25
C LYS A 11 -8.73 -6.63 -1.13
N ILE A 12 -8.71 -5.74 -2.12
CA ILE A 12 -8.27 -6.06 -3.49
C ILE A 12 -6.81 -6.49 -3.48
N PHE A 13 -5.92 -5.71 -2.87
CA PHE A 13 -4.49 -6.06 -2.79
C PHE A 13 -4.25 -7.36 -2.01
N MET A 14 -4.99 -7.60 -0.94
CA MET A 14 -4.93 -8.88 -0.22
C MET A 14 -5.36 -10.07 -1.08
N GLY A 15 -6.41 -9.91 -1.89
CA GLY A 15 -6.85 -10.92 -2.85
C GLY A 15 -5.81 -11.18 -3.93
N GLU A 16 -5.24 -10.12 -4.51
CA GLU A 16 -4.19 -10.22 -5.53
C GLU A 16 -2.94 -10.93 -5.03
N LEU A 17 -2.51 -10.64 -3.80
CA LEU A 17 -1.39 -11.36 -3.17
C LEU A 17 -1.74 -12.83 -2.89
N ALA A 18 -3.00 -13.13 -2.55
CA ALA A 18 -3.45 -14.51 -2.36
C ALA A 18 -3.53 -15.31 -3.68
N GLU A 19 -3.80 -14.62 -4.79
CA GLU A 19 -3.76 -15.16 -6.15
C GLU A 19 -2.33 -15.37 -6.69
N GLY A 20 -1.32 -14.96 -5.93
CA GLY A 20 0.09 -15.18 -6.25
C GLY A 20 0.80 -13.99 -6.91
N LYS A 21 0.16 -12.82 -7.00
CA LYS A 21 0.91 -11.59 -7.35
C LYS A 21 1.97 -11.31 -6.29
N SER A 22 3.09 -10.75 -6.73
CA SER A 22 4.14 -10.28 -5.82
C SER A 22 3.79 -8.91 -5.25
N VAL A 23 4.47 -8.54 -4.16
CA VAL A 23 4.36 -7.17 -3.61
C VAL A 23 4.86 -6.14 -4.64
N ASP A 24 5.81 -6.51 -5.49
CA ASP A 24 6.33 -5.66 -6.55
C ASP A 24 5.30 -5.35 -7.64
N ASP A 25 4.36 -6.28 -7.89
CA ASP A 25 3.30 -6.08 -8.88
C ASP A 25 2.26 -5.05 -8.41
N ILE A 26 2.05 -4.95 -7.10
CA ILE A 26 1.04 -4.04 -6.52
C ILE A 26 1.63 -2.74 -5.96
N LYS A 27 2.96 -2.61 -5.85
CA LYS A 27 3.61 -1.51 -5.12
C LYS A 27 3.20 -0.13 -5.63
N ILE A 28 3.16 0.09 -6.94
CA ILE A 28 2.84 1.40 -7.51
C ILE A 28 1.41 1.83 -7.13
N GLU A 29 0.47 0.90 -7.24
CA GLU A 29 -0.93 1.16 -6.91
C GLU A 29 -1.14 1.33 -5.40
N ALA A 30 -0.45 0.53 -4.60
CA ALA A 30 -0.46 0.63 -3.14
C ALA A 30 0.04 2.02 -2.68
N PHE A 31 1.18 2.48 -3.21
CA PHE A 31 1.72 3.81 -2.90
C PHE A 31 0.80 4.95 -3.34
N THR A 32 0.15 4.81 -4.49
CA THR A 32 -0.86 5.78 -4.97
C THR A 32 -2.07 5.82 -4.06
N THR A 33 -2.54 4.66 -3.60
CA THR A 33 -3.66 4.51 -2.67
C THR A 33 -3.35 5.17 -1.32
N VAL A 34 -2.15 4.96 -0.78
CA VAL A 34 -1.68 5.60 0.46
C VAL A 34 -1.57 7.11 0.31
N ARG A 35 -1.06 7.60 -0.83
CA ARG A 35 -1.01 9.05 -1.13
C ARG A 35 -2.39 9.68 -1.11
N GLU A 36 -3.37 9.05 -1.74
CA GLU A 36 -4.76 9.52 -1.77
C GLU A 36 -5.44 9.45 -0.40
N ALA A 37 -5.17 8.41 0.39
CA ALA A 37 -5.66 8.31 1.76
C ALA A 37 -5.12 9.42 2.66
N SER A 38 -3.81 9.67 2.62
CA SER A 38 -3.18 10.76 3.37
C SER A 38 -3.76 12.13 3.03
N LYS A 39 -3.99 12.38 1.73
CA LYS A 39 -4.58 13.64 1.27
C LYS A 39 -6.00 13.85 1.83
N ARG A 40 -6.81 12.80 1.88
CA ARG A 40 -8.22 12.89 2.31
C ARG A 40 -8.41 12.88 3.82
N VAL A 41 -7.64 12.04 4.52
CA VAL A 41 -7.80 11.84 5.97
C VAL A 41 -7.02 12.88 6.76
N LEU A 42 -5.78 13.18 6.33
CA LEU A 42 -4.87 14.06 7.06
C LEU A 42 -4.72 15.44 6.41
N GLY A 43 -5.28 15.66 5.22
CA GLY A 43 -5.07 16.90 4.45
C GLY A 43 -3.64 17.04 3.90
N LEU A 44 -2.80 16.01 4.03
CA LEU A 44 -1.39 16.05 3.67
C LEU A 44 -1.16 15.30 2.36
N ARG A 45 -0.71 16.02 1.33
CA ARG A 45 -0.24 15.43 0.08
C ARG A 45 1.22 15.04 0.25
N HIS A 46 1.53 13.76 0.10
CA HIS A 46 2.93 13.31 0.04
C HIS A 46 3.66 14.02 -1.09
N PHE A 47 4.84 14.55 -0.78
CA PHE A 47 5.78 15.07 -1.77
C PHE A 47 6.41 13.92 -2.55
N ASP A 48 6.86 14.19 -3.76
CA ASP A 48 7.40 13.14 -4.64
C ASP A 48 8.67 12.51 -4.05
N VAL A 49 9.48 13.30 -3.31
CA VAL A 49 10.65 12.80 -2.56
C VAL A 49 10.28 11.80 -1.45
N GLN A 50 9.10 11.94 -0.82
CA GLN A 50 8.64 11.00 0.21
C GLN A 50 8.23 9.67 -0.40
N LEU A 51 7.63 9.71 -1.60
CA LEU A 51 7.26 8.50 -2.35
C LEU A 51 8.50 7.77 -2.84
N ILE A 52 9.47 8.49 -3.40
CA ILE A 52 10.77 7.92 -3.82
C ILE A 52 11.49 7.31 -2.61
N GLY A 53 11.54 8.01 -1.47
CA GLY A 53 12.14 7.50 -0.25
C GLY A 53 11.48 6.19 0.21
N GLY A 54 10.15 6.14 0.22
CA GLY A 54 9.41 4.91 0.55
C GLY A 54 9.66 3.77 -0.44
N PHE A 55 9.77 4.08 -1.74
CA PHE A 55 10.08 3.10 -2.77
C PHE A 55 11.49 2.53 -2.60
N VAL A 56 12.50 3.38 -2.39
CA VAL A 56 13.88 2.95 -2.14
C VAL A 56 13.97 2.08 -0.87
N MET A 57 13.25 2.45 0.20
CA MET A 57 13.18 1.63 1.41
C MET A 57 12.52 0.27 1.16
N HIS A 58 11.51 0.21 0.31
CA HIS A 58 10.87 -1.04 -0.10
C HIS A 58 11.85 -1.95 -0.87
N GLU A 59 12.58 -1.42 -1.85
CA GLU A 59 13.57 -2.18 -2.64
C GLU A 59 14.78 -2.63 -1.79
N ALA A 60 15.19 -1.82 -0.82
CA ALA A 60 16.31 -2.12 0.06
C ALA A 60 15.93 -3.05 1.24
N ALA A 61 14.63 -3.33 1.43
CA ALA A 61 14.18 -4.18 2.52
C ALA A 61 14.51 -5.65 2.24
N LEU A 62 15.35 -6.26 3.08
CA LEU A 62 15.59 -7.70 3.07
C LEU A 62 14.25 -8.45 3.29
N PRO A 63 14.03 -9.60 2.63
CA PRO A 63 12.72 -10.27 2.55
C PRO A 63 12.30 -10.83 3.92
N LYS A 64 11.72 -9.98 4.76
CA LYS A 64 11.14 -10.34 6.06
C LYS A 64 9.76 -9.72 6.29
N CYS A 65 9.14 -9.13 5.26
CA CYS A 65 7.77 -8.68 5.35
C CYS A 65 6.84 -9.89 5.18
N LYS A 66 6.55 -10.60 6.27
CA LYS A 66 5.44 -11.55 6.31
C LYS A 66 4.15 -10.72 6.40
N PRO A 67 3.13 -10.98 5.55
CA PRO A 67 1.83 -10.34 5.74
C PRO A 67 1.34 -10.69 7.15
N ALA A 68 1.02 -9.66 7.93
CA ALA A 68 0.42 -9.84 9.25
C ALA A 68 -0.95 -10.51 9.03
N ARG A 69 -1.02 -11.83 9.24
CA ARG A 69 -2.32 -12.51 9.35
C ARG A 69 -3.02 -11.94 10.57
N GLU A 70 -4.27 -11.53 10.40
CA GLU A 70 -5.18 -11.21 11.49
C GLU A 70 -5.09 -12.32 12.53
N LYS A 71 -4.51 -12.02 13.69
CA LYS A 71 -4.93 -12.70 14.91
C LYS A 71 -6.25 -12.06 15.27
N HIS A 72 -7.33 -12.79 15.03
CA HIS A 72 -8.62 -12.52 15.64
C HIS A 72 -8.42 -12.22 17.13
N LEU A 73 -8.98 -11.09 17.55
CA LEU A 73 -9.14 -10.68 18.94
C LEU A 73 -10.63 -10.40 19.13
#